data_AF-A0A6N9YI93-F1
#
_entry.id   AF-A0A6N9YI93-F1
#
_cell.length_a   1.000
_cell.length_b   1.000
_cell.length_c   1.000
_cell.angle_alpha   90.00
_cell.angle_beta   90.00
_cell.angle_gamma   90.00
#
_symmetry.space_group_name_H-M   'P 1'
#
loop_
_entity.id
_entity.type
_entity.pdbx_description
1 polymer ?
#
loop_
_entity_poly.entity_id
_entity_poly.type
_entity_poly.pdbx_seq_one_letter_code
_entity_poly.pdbx_strand_id
1 'polypeptide(L)' 'MIGPDGVTENDVVGSSYSCLSSRDEMPSVGPGENATGKVALDIAAESGIPVFQPWFMYDGGWEWKF' A
#
# COMPACT_ATOMS: atom_id res chain seq x y z
N MET A 1 2.06 1.57 16.27
CA MET A 1 2.06 1.06 17.66
C MET A 1 3.14 -0.01 17.78
N ILE A 2 3.72 -0.22 18.97
CA ILE A 2 4.66 -1.34 19.20
C ILE A 2 3.83 -2.56 19.59
N GLY A 3 3.93 -3.64 18.82
CA GLY A 3 3.30 -4.93 19.11
C GLY A 3 3.91 -5.61 20.35
N PRO A 4 3.24 -6.63 20.93
CA PRO A 4 3.72 -7.37 22.10
C PRO A 4 5.05 -8.11 21.88
N ASP A 5 5.42 -8.30 20.62
CA ASP A 5 6.64 -8.92 20.09
C ASP A 5 7.78 -7.90 19.87
N GLY A 6 7.54 -6.62 20.13
CA GLY A 6 8.50 -5.54 19.90
C GLY A 6 8.56 -5.06 18.44
N VAL A 7 7.69 -5.57 17.56
CA VAL A 7 7.61 -5.10 16.17
C VAL A 7 6.77 -3.83 16.12
N THR A 8 7.37 -2.76 15.61
CA THR A 8 6.65 -1.50 15.36
C THR A 8 5.87 -1.62 14.07
N GLU A 9 4.54 -1.66 14.17
CA GLU A 9 3.66 -1.59 13.02
C GLU A 9 3.14 -0.15 12.89
N ASN A 10 3.41 0.47 11.74
CA ASN A 10 2.86 1.78 11.43
C ASN A 10 1.46 1.60 10.88
N ASP A 11 0.48 2.07 11.66
CA ASP A 11 -0.90 2.39 11.26
C ASP A 11 -1.43 1.57 10.08
N VAL A 12 -1.79 0.30 10.33
CA VAL A 12 -2.33 -0.66 9.33
C VAL A 12 -3.63 -0.16 8.67
N VAL A 13 -4.22 0.90 9.23
CA VAL A 13 -5.45 1.55 8.77
C VAL A 13 -5.16 2.94 8.17
N GLY A 14 -3.95 3.48 8.35
CA GLY A 14 -3.57 4.84 7.99
C GLY A 14 -3.07 5.01 6.56
N SER A 15 -3.22 6.22 6.02
CA SER A 15 -2.70 6.58 4.70
C SER A 15 -1.18 6.59 4.67
N SER A 16 -0.59 5.71 3.86
CA SER A 16 0.86 5.61 3.63
C SER A 16 1.41 6.64 2.63
N TYR A 17 0.56 7.56 2.14
CA TYR A 17 0.84 8.47 1.03
C TYR A 17 2.15 9.29 1.15
N SER A 18 2.61 9.57 2.38
CA SER A 18 3.86 10.32 2.63
C SER A 18 4.92 9.51 3.38
N CYS A 19 4.74 8.19 3.52
CA CYS A 19 5.66 7.34 4.27
C CYS A 19 6.79 6.77 3.40
N LEU A 20 6.61 6.73 2.08
CA LEU A 20 7.57 6.15 1.14
C LEU A 20 8.61 7.18 0.70
N SER A 21 9.83 6.70 0.45
CA SER A 21 10.82 7.51 -0.26
C SER A 21 10.41 7.62 -1.74
N SER A 22 10.81 8.68 -2.42
CA SER A 22 10.48 8.88 -3.84
C SER A 22 10.98 7.75 -4.75
N ARG A 23 11.94 6.94 -4.30
CA ARG A 23 12.40 5.74 -5.01
C ARG A 23 11.43 4.56 -4.90
N ASP A 24 10.66 4.50 -3.82
CA ASP A 24 9.75 3.41 -3.50
C ASP A 24 8.29 3.75 -3.90
N GLU A 25 8.07 4.97 -4.40
CA GLU A 25 6.80 5.39 -4.99
C GLU A 25 6.54 4.68 -6.33
N MET A 26 5.26 4.43 -6.60
CA MET A 26 4.84 3.94 -7.91
C MET A 26 5.16 4.98 -8.98
N PRO A 27 5.72 4.58 -10.14
CA PRO A 27 5.98 5.52 -11.22
C PRO A 27 4.68 6.12 -11.77
N SER A 28 4.80 7.30 -12.39
CA SER A 28 3.74 7.85 -13.22
C SER A 28 3.41 6.88 -14.36
N VAL A 29 2.12 6.58 -14.56
CA VAL A 29 1.63 5.75 -15.66
C VAL A 29 0.71 6.60 -16.54
N GLY A 30 1.11 6.82 -17.79
CA GLY A 30 0.36 7.58 -18.77
C GLY A 30 -0.72 6.78 -19.51
N PRO A 31 -1.50 7.43 -20.39
CA PRO A 31 -2.54 6.75 -21.17
C PRO A 31 -1.99 5.60 -22.02
N GLY A 32 -2.50 4.38 -21.79
CA GLY A 32 -2.08 3.17 -22.50
C GLY A 32 -0.78 2.53 -21.99
N GLU A 33 -0.13 3.13 -21.00
CA GLU A 33 1.04 2.56 -20.35
C GLU A 33 0.64 1.63 -19.20
N ASN A 34 1.56 0.74 -18.81
CA ASN A 34 1.35 -0.19 -17.71
C ASN A 34 2.61 -0.23 -16.84
N ALA A 35 2.43 -0.31 -15.52
CA ALA A 35 3.50 -0.58 -14.56
C ALA A 35 3.21 -1.91 -13.85
N THR A 36 4.25 -2.74 -13.72
CA THR A 36 4.16 -4.03 -13.02
C THR A 36 5.27 -4.09 -11.97
N GLY A 37 4.91 -4.54 -10.77
CA GLY A 37 5.84 -4.66 -9.66
C GLY A 37 5.31 -5.58 -8.58
N LYS A 38 6.00 -5.59 -7.44
CA LYS A 38 5.56 -6.27 -6.22
C LYS A 38 5.41 -5.24 -5.12
N VAL A 39 4.39 -5.38 -4.30
CA VAL A 39 4.23 -4.65 -3.04
C VAL A 39 4.68 -5.57 -1.92
N ALA A 40 5.65 -5.14 -1.12
CA ALA A 40 6.06 -5.84 0.08
C ALA A 40 5.36 -5.22 1.29
N LEU A 41 4.71 -6.06 2.09
CA LEU A 41 4.07 -5.68 3.34
C LEU A 41 4.88 -6.27 4.48
N ASP A 42 5.47 -5.42 5.32
CA ASP A 42 6.10 -5.83 6.57
C ASP A 42 5.09 -5.62 7.70
N ILE A 43 4.19 -6.60 7.85
CA ILE A 43 3.07 -6.58 8.80
C ILE A 43 2.98 -7.93 9.50
N ALA A 44 2.46 -7.93 10.72
CA ALA A 44 2.27 -9.17 11.49
C ALA A 44 1.06 -9.99 11.00
N ALA A 45 0.12 -9.35 10.30
CA ALA A 45 -1.07 -10.01 9.81
C ALA A 45 -0.74 -11.01 8.70
N GLU A 46 -1.11 -12.28 8.91
CA GLU A 46 -0.98 -13.35 7.92
C GLU A 46 -2.12 -13.37 6.88
N SER A 47 -3.14 -12.52 7.05
CA SER A 47 -4.23 -12.38 6.08
C SER A 47 -4.83 -10.98 6.09
N GLY A 48 -5.36 -10.54 4.95
CA GLY A 48 -5.99 -9.22 4.86
C GLY A 48 -6.40 -8.80 3.45
N ILE A 49 -6.80 -7.53 3.33
CA ILE A 49 -7.18 -6.90 2.06
C ILE A 49 -6.43 -5.57 1.90
N PRO A 50 -5.33 -5.51 1.12
CA PRO A 50 -4.71 -4.26 0.71
C PRO A 50 -5.65 -3.55 -0.26
N VAL A 51 -5.85 -2.25 -0.03
CA VAL A 51 -6.70 -1.41 -0.86
C VAL A 51 -5.82 -0.38 -1.56
N PHE A 52 -5.93 -0.30 -2.88
CA PHE A 52 -5.37 0.79 -3.66
C PHE A 52 -6.50 1.62 -4.28
N GLN A 53 -6.71 2.82 -3.74
CA GLN A 53 -7.67 3.79 -4.24
C GLN A 53 -6.93 5.09 -4.63
N PRO A 54 -6.70 5.33 -5.93
CA PRO A 54 -6.13 6.59 -6.37
C PRO A 54 -7.00 7.78 -5.97
N TRP A 55 -6.39 8.88 -5.55
CA TRP A 55 -7.10 10.08 -5.06
C TRP A 55 -8.11 10.68 -6.07
N PHE A 56 -7.91 10.46 -7.37
CA PHE A 56 -8.79 10.94 -8.45
C PHE A 56 -9.94 9.97 -8.76
N MET A 57 -10.00 8.82 -8.09
CA MET A 57 -11.00 7.77 -8.31
C MET A 57 -11.91 7.63 -7.09
N TYR A 58 -13.12 8.19 -7.17
CA TYR A 58 -14.05 8.27 -6.04
C TYR A 58 -14.77 6.94 -5.72
N ASP A 59 -15.12 6.14 -6.73
CA ASP A 59 -15.86 4.88 -6.58
C ASP A 59 -15.16 3.72 -7.32
N GLY A 60 -13.84 3.64 -7.18
CA GLY A 60 -13.07 2.60 -7.84
C GLY A 60 -11.71 2.40 -7.21
N GLY A 61 -11.00 1.39 -7.69
CA GLY A 61 -9.71 0.99 -7.17
C GLY A 61 -9.56 -0.50 -7.27
N TRP A 62 -8.65 -1.03 -6.46
CA TRP A 62 -8.33 -2.45 -6.46
C TRP A 62 -8.16 -2.95 -5.04
N GLU A 63 -8.58 -4.19 -4.86
CA GLU A 63 -8.47 -4.94 -3.63
C GLU A 63 -7.92 -6.32 -3.95
N TRP A 64 -7.03 -6.82 -3.09
CA TRP A 64 -6.44 -8.15 -3.24
C TRP A 64 -6.56 -8.90 -1.93
N LYS A 65 -6.76 -10.21 -1.97
CA LYS A 65 -6.65 -11.05 -0.76
C LYS A 65 -5.24 -11.60 -0.70
N PHE A 66 -4.65 -11.59 0.49
CA PHE A 66 -3.42 -12.33 0.80
C PHE A 66 -3.64 -13.16 2.05
#